data_AF-A0A1X0NUI3-F1
#
_entry.id   AF-A0A1X0NUI3-F1
#
_cell.length_a   1.000
_cell.length_b   1.000
_cell.length_c   1.000
_cell.angle_alpha   90.00
_cell.angle_beta   90.00
_cell.angle_gamma   90.00
#
_symmetry.space_group_name_H-M   'P 1'
#
loop_
_entity.id
_entity.type
_entity.pdbx_description
1 polymer ?
#
loop_
_entity_poly.entity_id
_entity_poly.type
_entity_poly.pdbx_seq_one_letter_code
_entity_poly.pdbx_strand_id
1 'polypeptide(L)'
;MQFAQQALSHPHIPPIARAEFLHNIRRRSVFRIWRYNCGVGCRPHYDPGLCTLLLKASAPGLEVNLQESLPSLPGRPGNYCYDNTDKHNLVESLPGWTAPTSQREEDDTIVLCGEMMRVLSNNAIPAVLHRVRADWATGGENEKVRYSFVLELRPAEPQRWYNLVQQEKKRRSL
;
A
#
# COMPACT_ATOMS: atom_id res chain seq x y z
N MET A 1 15.14 3.19 -5.28
CA MET A 1 15.90 3.34 -4.01
C MET A 1 15.93 4.78 -3.50
N GLN A 2 16.14 5.78 -4.35
CA GLN A 2 16.15 7.20 -3.96
C GLN A 2 14.88 7.63 -3.19
N PHE A 3 13.69 7.27 -3.67
CA PHE A 3 12.43 7.53 -2.97
C PHE A 3 12.45 7.03 -1.52
N ALA A 4 12.85 5.77 -1.29
CA ALA A 4 12.89 5.20 0.05
C ALA A 4 13.87 5.94 0.97
N GLN A 5 15.04 6.36 0.46
CA GLN A 5 16.02 7.14 1.21
C GLN A 5 15.49 8.53 1.60
N GLN A 6 14.84 9.22 0.66
CA GLN A 6 14.22 10.53 0.91
C GLN A 6 13.08 10.41 1.91
N ALA A 7 12.17 9.46 1.72
CA ALA A 7 11.04 9.28 2.60
C ALA A 7 11.46 8.90 4.03
N LEU A 8 12.46 8.03 4.19
CA LEU A 8 13.01 7.68 5.51
C LEU A 8 13.77 8.84 6.19
N SER A 9 14.08 9.90 5.46
CA SER A 9 14.70 11.11 6.00
C SER A 9 13.69 12.06 6.66
N HIS A 10 12.40 11.74 6.60
CA HIS A 10 11.34 12.53 7.20
C HIS A 10 11.57 12.76 8.72
N PRO A 11 11.33 13.98 9.26
CA PRO A 11 11.64 14.31 10.66
C PRO A 11 10.94 13.43 11.70
N HIS A 12 9.76 12.91 11.37
CA HIS A 12 8.99 12.03 12.24
C HIS A 12 9.47 10.57 12.25
N ILE A 13 10.46 10.22 11.41
CA ILE A 13 11.04 8.88 11.36
C ILE A 13 12.32 8.86 12.20
N PRO A 14 12.37 8.06 13.29
CA PRO A 14 13.54 7.98 14.15
C PRO A 14 14.81 7.58 13.38
N PRO A 15 15.98 8.18 13.68
CA PRO A 15 17.24 7.84 13.00
C PRO A 15 17.59 6.35 13.07
N ILE A 16 17.27 5.69 14.19
CA ILE A 16 17.48 4.25 14.35
C ILE A 16 16.63 3.41 13.38
N ALA A 17 15.38 3.81 13.15
CA ALA A 17 14.49 3.15 12.20
C ALA A 17 15.00 3.30 10.76
N ARG A 18 15.42 4.52 10.41
CA ARG A 18 16.03 4.84 9.11
C ARG A 18 17.26 3.98 8.84
N ALA A 19 18.19 3.92 9.79
CA ALA A 19 19.43 3.15 9.63
C ALA A 19 19.15 1.65 9.46
N GLU A 20 18.30 1.08 10.30
CA GLU A 20 17.92 -0.34 10.23
C GLU A 20 17.24 -0.68 8.90
N PHE A 21 16.32 0.17 8.45
CA PHE A 21 15.57 -0.06 7.23
C PHE A 21 16.48 0.03 6.01
N LEU A 22 17.31 1.07 5.89
CA LEU A 22 18.24 1.24 4.76
C LEU A 22 19.25 0.10 4.66
N HIS A 23 19.68 -0.47 5.80
CA HIS A 23 20.56 -1.62 5.81
C HIS A 23 19.89 -2.88 5.26
N ASN A 24 18.60 -3.08 5.53
CA ASN A 24 17.92 -4.35 5.30
C ASN A 24 16.90 -4.36 4.14
N ILE A 25 16.53 -3.21 3.60
CA ILE A 25 15.46 -3.05 2.61
C ILE A 25 15.60 -4.02 1.43
N ARG A 26 16.82 -4.23 0.93
CA ARG A 26 17.07 -5.12 -0.21
C ARG A 26 16.92 -6.61 0.12
N ARG A 27 17.02 -7.01 1.39
CA ARG A 27 17.09 -8.41 1.82
C ARG A 27 15.72 -9.10 1.86
N ARG A 28 14.65 -8.32 2.05
CA ARG A 28 13.28 -8.84 2.20
C ARG A 28 12.26 -8.17 1.29
N SER A 29 12.71 -7.29 0.39
CA SER A 29 11.85 -6.77 -0.67
C SER A 29 11.37 -7.92 -1.56
N VAL A 30 10.13 -7.82 -2.02
CA VAL A 30 9.49 -8.86 -2.82
C VAL A 30 9.09 -8.30 -4.16
N PHE A 31 9.39 -9.05 -5.22
CA PHE A 31 8.83 -8.83 -6.53
C PHE A 31 7.68 -9.82 -6.77
N ARG A 32 6.51 -9.32 -7.16
CA ARG A 32 5.31 -10.12 -7.45
C ARG A 32 4.86 -9.84 -8.87
N ILE A 33 4.46 -10.90 -9.56
CA ILE A 33 3.74 -10.82 -10.83
C ILE A 33 2.32 -11.28 -10.57
N TRP A 34 1.35 -10.42 -10.87
CA TRP A 34 -0.07 -10.73 -10.73
C TRP A 34 -0.71 -10.88 -12.10
N ARG A 35 -1.48 -11.95 -12.27
CA ARG A 35 -2.33 -12.20 -13.44
C ARG A 35 -3.79 -12.16 -12.98
N TYR A 36 -4.54 -11.18 -13.48
CA TYR A 36 -5.98 -11.07 -13.24
C TYR A 36 -6.73 -11.56 -14.47
N ASN A 37 -7.66 -12.51 -14.26
CA ASN A 37 -8.65 -12.89 -15.26
C ASN A 37 -9.74 -11.81 -15.36
N CYS A 38 -10.45 -11.78 -16.49
CA CYS A 38 -11.66 -10.97 -16.64
C CYS A 38 -12.64 -11.23 -15.47
N GLY A 39 -13.23 -10.17 -14.93
CA GLY A 39 -14.13 -10.24 -13.77
C GLY A 39 -13.42 -10.42 -12.41
N VAL A 40 -12.09 -10.51 -12.38
CA VAL A 40 -11.32 -10.67 -11.13
C VAL A 40 -10.56 -9.39 -10.83
N GLY A 41 -10.79 -8.86 -9.63
CA GLY A 41 -10.08 -7.70 -9.08
C GLY A 41 -9.27 -8.04 -7.83
N CYS A 42 -8.84 -6.99 -7.13
CA CYS A 42 -8.22 -7.05 -5.82
C CYS A 42 -9.00 -6.12 -4.88
N ARG A 43 -9.39 -6.64 -3.72
CA ARG A 43 -10.17 -5.89 -2.72
C ARG A 43 -9.37 -4.68 -2.19
N PRO A 44 -10.03 -3.63 -1.68
CA PRO A 44 -9.37 -2.52 -1.02
C PRO A 44 -8.42 -2.96 0.10
N HIS A 45 -7.15 -2.55 0.03
CA HIS A 45 -6.15 -2.86 1.04
C HIS A 45 -5.00 -1.82 1.05
N TYR A 46 -4.17 -1.92 2.08
CA TYR A 46 -2.86 -1.27 2.15
C TYR A 46 -1.77 -2.33 1.98
N ASP A 47 -0.67 -2.00 1.30
CA ASP A 47 0.48 -2.91 1.26
C ASP A 47 1.27 -2.85 2.58
N PRO A 48 1.80 -3.99 3.09
CA PRO A 48 2.51 -4.07 4.36
C PRO A 48 3.80 -3.25 4.46
N GLY A 49 4.48 -3.09 3.32
CA GLY A 49 5.84 -2.58 3.23
C GLY A 49 5.97 -1.07 3.52
N LEU A 50 7.17 -0.55 3.31
CA LEU A 50 7.45 0.88 3.31
C LEU A 50 6.82 1.56 2.10
N CYS A 51 7.02 0.98 0.92
CA CYS A 51 6.34 1.42 -0.28
C CYS A 51 6.25 0.29 -1.30
N THR A 52 5.32 0.47 -2.23
CA THR A 52 5.10 -0.40 -3.37
C THR A 52 5.34 0.38 -4.65
N LEU A 53 6.17 -0.17 -5.52
CA LEU A 53 6.37 0.32 -6.88
C LEU A 53 5.55 -0.57 -7.81
N LEU A 54 4.61 0.05 -8.51
CA LEU A 54 3.73 -0.58 -9.48
C LEU A 54 4.18 -0.16 -10.86
N LEU A 55 4.74 -1.09 -11.63
CA LEU A 55 4.99 -0.84 -13.04
C LEU A 55 3.65 -0.79 -13.78
N LYS A 56 3.61 -0.02 -14.88
CA LYS A 56 2.44 0.14 -15.73
C LYS A 56 1.85 -1.22 -16.08
N ALA A 57 0.59 -1.41 -15.70
CA ALA A 57 -0.13 -2.66 -15.93
C ALA A 57 -0.51 -2.78 -17.42
N SER A 58 -0.76 -4.00 -17.88
CA SER A 58 -1.18 -4.26 -19.27
C SER A 58 -2.61 -3.80 -19.58
N ALA A 59 -3.39 -3.43 -18.55
CA ALA A 59 -4.77 -2.98 -18.66
C ALA A 59 -5.13 -2.04 -17.49
N PRO A 60 -6.17 -1.18 -17.62
CA PRO A 60 -6.61 -0.27 -16.56
C PRO A 60 -7.21 -1.02 -15.35
N GLY A 61 -7.76 -0.28 -14.38
CA GLY A 61 -8.53 -0.84 -13.26
C GLY A 61 -7.88 -0.70 -11.88
N LEU A 62 -6.62 -0.27 -11.81
CA LEU A 62 -6.02 0.17 -10.55
C LEU A 62 -6.69 1.47 -10.11
N GLU A 63 -7.14 1.52 -8.86
CA GLU A 63 -7.64 2.73 -8.22
C GLU A 63 -6.99 2.93 -6.86
N VAL A 64 -6.82 4.20 -6.50
CA VAL A 64 -6.33 4.64 -5.19
C VAL A 64 -7.40 5.50 -4.52
N ASN A 65 -7.38 5.55 -3.19
CA ASN A 65 -8.18 6.48 -2.41
C ASN A 65 -7.23 7.27 -1.50
N LEU A 66 -7.23 8.60 -1.67
CA LEU A 66 -6.33 9.54 -1.01
C LEU A 66 -7.05 10.45 -0.01
N GLN A 67 -8.29 10.11 0.38
CA GLN A 67 -9.03 10.91 1.35
C GLN A 67 -8.29 10.96 2.70
N GLU A 68 -8.33 12.12 3.35
CA GLU A 68 -7.68 12.33 4.65
C GLU A 68 -8.34 11.51 5.77
N SER A 69 -9.64 11.30 5.67
CA SER A 69 -10.44 10.53 6.63
C SER A 69 -10.90 9.22 6.00
N LEU A 70 -10.13 8.16 6.25
CA LEU A 70 -10.51 6.79 5.89
C LEU A 70 -11.01 6.05 7.15
N PRO A 71 -11.93 5.08 7.00
CA PRO A 71 -12.38 4.26 8.13
C PRO A 71 -11.18 3.58 8.82
N SER A 72 -11.34 3.32 10.12
CA SER A 72 -10.27 2.77 10.94
C SER A 72 -9.68 1.50 10.33
N LEU A 73 -8.34 1.44 10.33
CA LEU A 73 -7.53 0.37 9.74
C LEU A 73 -8.03 -1.03 10.15
N PRO A 74 -7.84 -2.05 9.30
CA PRO A 74 -8.10 -3.43 9.68
C PRO A 74 -7.36 -3.73 10.99
N GLY A 75 -8.11 -4.25 11.97
CA GLY A 75 -7.79 -4.15 13.39
C GLY A 75 -6.60 -5.00 13.88
N ARG A 76 -5.80 -5.59 12.98
CA ARG A 76 -4.70 -6.49 13.34
C ARG A 76 -3.44 -6.18 12.52
N PRO A 77 -2.28 -5.93 13.17
CA PRO A 77 -0.98 -5.93 12.50
C PRO A 77 -0.80 -7.22 11.68
N GLY A 78 -0.49 -7.09 10.39
CA GLY A 78 -0.32 -8.24 9.49
C GLY A 78 -1.58 -8.68 8.72
N ASN A 79 -2.76 -8.14 9.03
CA ASN A 79 -3.94 -8.23 8.16
C ASN A 79 -4.32 -6.84 7.68
N TYR A 80 -3.97 -6.52 6.43
CA TYR A 80 -4.21 -5.19 5.83
C TYR A 80 -5.47 -5.17 4.94
N CYS A 81 -6.28 -6.22 5.02
CA CYS A 81 -7.57 -6.33 4.37
C CYS A 81 -8.68 -6.09 5.39
N TYR A 82 -9.75 -5.41 4.97
CA TYR A 82 -10.98 -5.34 5.76
C TYR A 82 -11.67 -6.72 5.71
N ASP A 83 -11.58 -7.45 6.82
CA ASP A 83 -11.98 -8.85 6.98
C ASP A 83 -13.44 -9.02 7.44
N ASN A 84 -14.09 -7.95 7.90
CA ASN A 84 -15.53 -7.92 8.16
C ASN A 84 -16.30 -7.45 6.91
N THR A 85 -17.25 -8.26 6.43
CA THR A 85 -18.10 -8.00 5.25
C THR A 85 -18.76 -6.62 5.29
N ASP A 86 -19.17 -6.13 6.47
CA ASP A 86 -19.79 -4.82 6.60
C ASP A 86 -18.79 -3.68 6.35
N LYS A 87 -17.56 -3.85 6.85
CA LYS A 87 -16.47 -2.89 6.62
C LYS A 87 -15.95 -2.95 5.19
N HIS A 88 -15.94 -4.13 4.58
CA HIS A 88 -15.56 -4.31 3.18
C HIS A 88 -16.45 -3.50 2.25
N ASN A 89 -17.78 -3.68 2.37
CA ASN A 89 -18.74 -2.97 1.53
C ASN A 89 -18.66 -1.45 1.76
N LEU A 90 -18.50 -1.02 3.02
CA LEU A 90 -18.27 0.38 3.34
C LEU A 90 -17.04 0.94 2.62
N VAL A 91 -15.90 0.24 2.69
CA VAL A 91 -14.63 0.69 2.08
C VAL A 91 -14.71 0.70 0.56
N GLU A 92 -15.35 -0.30 -0.05
CA GLU A 92 -15.57 -0.31 -1.50
C GLU A 92 -16.46 0.84 -1.97
N SER A 93 -17.43 1.25 -1.15
CA SER A 93 -18.35 2.35 -1.44
C SER A 93 -17.81 3.75 -1.11
N LEU A 94 -16.60 3.85 -0.56
CA LEU A 94 -16.01 5.15 -0.22
C LEU A 94 -15.97 6.07 -1.45
N PRO A 95 -16.31 7.36 -1.31
CA PRO A 95 -16.07 8.32 -2.36
C PRO A 95 -14.57 8.51 -2.60
N GLY A 96 -14.20 9.05 -3.77
CA GLY A 96 -12.81 9.45 -4.05
C GLY A 96 -11.88 8.34 -4.54
N TRP A 97 -12.41 7.18 -4.95
CA TRP A 97 -11.64 6.23 -5.76
C TRP A 97 -11.31 6.85 -7.11
N THR A 98 -10.01 6.94 -7.44
CA THR A 98 -9.55 7.48 -8.71
C THR A 98 -8.45 6.62 -9.31
N ALA A 99 -8.36 6.59 -10.63
CA ALA A 99 -7.16 6.08 -11.28
C ALA A 99 -5.95 6.93 -10.86
N PRO A 100 -4.80 6.32 -10.53
CA PRO A 100 -3.60 7.08 -10.24
C PRO A 100 -3.14 7.82 -11.50
N THR A 101 -2.96 9.13 -11.37
CA THR A 101 -2.36 9.97 -12.42
C THR A 101 -0.85 9.91 -12.30
N SER A 102 -0.17 9.45 -13.35
CA SER A 102 1.26 9.69 -13.49
C SER A 102 1.52 11.19 -13.59
N GLN A 103 2.55 11.71 -12.91
CA GLN A 103 2.90 13.13 -12.99
C GLN A 103 3.48 13.48 -14.36
N ARG A 104 4.08 12.50 -15.04
CA ARG A 104 4.55 12.61 -16.43
C ARG A 104 4.06 11.44 -17.25
N GLU A 105 3.81 11.68 -18.53
CA GLU A 105 3.33 10.66 -19.47
C GLU A 105 4.35 9.52 -19.67
N GLU A 106 5.63 9.83 -19.45
CA GLU A 106 6.78 8.93 -19.49
C GLU A 106 6.99 8.10 -18.20
N ASP A 107 6.29 8.42 -17.11
CA ASP A 107 6.41 7.65 -15.87
C ASP A 107 5.69 6.31 -16.03
N ASP A 108 6.48 5.24 -16.10
CA ASP A 108 6.02 3.86 -16.17
C ASP A 108 5.79 3.24 -14.78
N THR A 109 6.07 3.98 -13.71
CA THR A 109 6.09 3.47 -12.34
C THR A 109 5.30 4.38 -11.40
N ILE A 110 4.31 3.81 -10.73
CA ILE A 110 3.58 4.46 -9.63
C ILE A 110 4.19 4.00 -8.30
N VAL A 111 4.41 4.93 -7.38
CA VAL A 111 4.90 4.63 -6.03
C VAL A 111 3.80 4.89 -5.02
N LEU A 112 3.42 3.86 -4.26
CA LEU A 112 2.44 3.94 -3.19
C LEU A 112 3.13 3.83 -1.83
N CYS A 113 2.82 4.72 -0.90
CA CYS A 113 3.24 4.58 0.50
C CYS A 113 2.52 3.38 1.13
N GLY A 114 3.28 2.48 1.74
CA GLY A 114 2.74 1.32 2.45
C GLY A 114 2.52 1.59 3.93
N GLU A 115 1.94 0.61 4.61
CA GLU A 115 1.57 0.71 6.03
C GLU A 115 2.78 0.92 6.95
N MET A 116 3.93 0.31 6.64
CA MET A 116 5.14 0.51 7.44
C MET A 116 5.63 1.97 7.38
N MET A 117 5.44 2.68 6.26
CA MET A 117 5.78 4.11 6.20
C MET A 117 4.96 4.91 7.20
N ARG A 118 3.66 4.63 7.26
CA ARG A 118 2.74 5.26 8.20
C ARG A 118 3.11 4.96 9.65
N VAL A 119 3.49 3.72 9.95
CA VAL A 119 3.98 3.31 11.27
C VAL A 119 5.27 4.06 11.64
N LEU A 120 6.29 4.02 10.79
CA LEU A 120 7.60 4.60 11.07
C LEU A 120 7.55 6.13 11.19
N SER A 121 6.66 6.78 10.44
CA SER A 121 6.46 8.24 10.49
C SER A 121 5.48 8.68 11.57
N ASN A 122 5.02 7.77 12.45
CA ASN A 122 4.01 8.04 13.46
C ASN A 122 2.75 8.73 12.87
N ASN A 123 2.24 8.17 11.78
CA ASN A 123 1.08 8.64 10.99
C ASN A 123 1.28 9.95 10.23
N ALA A 124 2.48 10.55 10.22
CA ALA A 124 2.73 11.79 9.49
C ALA A 124 2.72 11.59 7.96
N ILE A 125 3.05 10.39 7.48
CA ILE A 125 2.93 10.00 6.07
C ILE A 125 1.86 8.91 5.95
N PRO A 126 0.71 9.15 5.29
CA PRO A 126 -0.34 8.17 5.19
C PRO A 126 0.06 7.00 4.27
N ALA A 127 -0.47 5.82 4.57
CA ALA A 127 -0.44 4.69 3.64
C ALA A 127 -1.52 4.90 2.58
N VAL A 128 -1.31 4.38 1.35
CA VAL A 128 -2.25 4.55 0.25
C VAL A 128 -3.18 3.35 0.16
N LEU A 129 -4.47 3.61 0.36
CA LEU A 129 -5.53 2.64 0.15
C LEU A 129 -5.70 2.45 -1.35
N HIS A 130 -5.68 1.20 -1.82
CA HIS A 130 -5.79 0.91 -3.25
C HIS A 130 -6.56 -0.38 -3.51
N ARG A 131 -7.05 -0.53 -4.74
CA ARG A 131 -7.78 -1.71 -5.22
C ARG A 131 -7.53 -1.94 -6.72
N VAL A 132 -7.90 -3.12 -7.20
CA VAL A 132 -8.08 -3.36 -8.64
C VAL A 132 -9.56 -3.68 -8.84
N ARG A 133 -10.28 -2.84 -9.59
CA ARG A 133 -11.71 -3.08 -9.85
C ARG A 133 -11.89 -4.39 -10.59
N ALA A 134 -12.97 -5.14 -10.33
CA ALA A 134 -13.27 -6.39 -11.04
C ALA A 134 -13.76 -6.17 -12.48
N ASP A 135 -14.35 -5.00 -12.75
CA ASP A 135 -14.91 -4.60 -14.05
C ASP A 135 -13.86 -4.02 -15.02
N TRP A 136 -12.57 -4.16 -14.71
CA TRP A 136 -11.47 -3.57 -15.48
C TRP A 136 -11.47 -3.99 -16.97
N ALA A 137 -12.05 -5.15 -17.27
CA ALA A 137 -12.25 -5.67 -18.61
C ALA A 137 -13.66 -5.34 -19.12
N THR A 138 -13.92 -4.08 -19.48
CA THR A 138 -15.16 -3.72 -20.19
C THR A 138 -15.08 -4.14 -21.67
N GLY A 139 -16.16 -4.69 -22.23
CA GLY A 139 -16.30 -4.90 -23.69
C GLY A 139 -16.46 -6.34 -24.21
N GLY A 140 -17.07 -7.26 -23.45
CA GLY A 140 -17.58 -8.53 -24.00
C GLY A 140 -16.57 -9.62 -24.34
N GLU A 141 -15.26 -9.37 -24.17
CA GLU A 141 -14.22 -10.37 -24.41
C GLU A 141 -13.85 -11.09 -23.11
N ASN A 142 -14.39 -12.29 -22.92
CA ASN A 142 -14.14 -13.15 -21.75
C ASN A 142 -12.67 -13.62 -21.60
N GLU A 143 -11.78 -13.24 -22.52
CA GLU A 143 -10.39 -13.72 -22.58
C GLU A 143 -9.33 -12.65 -22.22
N LYS A 144 -9.73 -11.41 -21.93
CA LYS A 144 -8.76 -10.36 -21.55
C LYS A 144 -8.06 -10.73 -20.23
N VAL A 145 -6.75 -10.50 -20.20
CA VAL A 145 -5.88 -10.70 -19.03
C VAL A 145 -5.16 -9.42 -18.68
N ARG A 146 -5.14 -9.09 -17.38
CA ARG A 146 -4.37 -7.96 -16.85
C ARG A 146 -3.17 -8.47 -16.08
N TYR A 147 -1.99 -8.01 -16.45
CA TYR A 147 -0.74 -8.24 -15.73
C TYR A 147 -0.36 -7.03 -14.90
N SER A 148 0.18 -7.26 -13.72
CA SER A 148 0.82 -6.23 -12.89
C SER A 148 2.11 -6.74 -12.32
N PHE A 149 3.14 -5.91 -12.40
CA PHE A 149 4.45 -6.15 -11.81
C PHE A 149 4.61 -5.23 -10.62
N VAL A 150 4.90 -5.83 -9.46
CA VAL A 150 4.83 -5.15 -8.17
C VAL A 150 6.12 -5.40 -7.43
N LEU A 151 6.84 -4.34 -7.09
CA LEU A 151 7.99 -4.40 -6.19
C LEU A 151 7.59 -3.77 -4.85
N GLU A 152 7.59 -4.56 -3.79
CA GLU A 152 7.28 -4.09 -2.44
C GLU A 152 8.54 -4.05 -1.58
N LEU A 153 8.87 -2.88 -1.05
CA LEU A 153 10.02 -2.68 -0.19
C LEU A 153 9.63 -2.95 1.27
N ARG A 154 10.16 -4.03 1.87
CA ARG A 154 9.77 -4.49 3.21
C ARG A 154 10.93 -4.37 4.23
N PRO A 155 10.64 -4.09 5.51
CA PRO A 155 11.63 -4.25 6.57
C PRO A 155 11.96 -5.72 6.79
N ALA A 156 13.12 -6.00 7.40
CA ALA A 156 13.46 -7.36 7.78
C ALA A 156 12.61 -7.90 8.94
N GLU A 157 12.22 -7.02 9.87
CA GLU A 157 11.51 -7.38 11.11
C GLU A 157 10.30 -6.47 11.35
N PRO A 158 9.24 -6.56 10.51
CA PRO A 158 8.08 -5.65 10.59
C PRO A 158 7.39 -5.66 11.96
N GLN A 159 7.31 -6.82 12.61
CA GLN A 159 6.59 -6.99 13.88
C GLN A 159 7.13 -6.09 15.00
N ARG A 160 8.45 -5.88 15.04
CA ARG A 160 9.10 -5.03 16.04
C ARG A 160 8.54 -3.61 16.02
N TRP A 161 8.37 -3.04 14.82
CA TRP A 161 7.88 -1.68 14.62
C TRP A 161 6.40 -1.54 14.95
N TYR A 162 5.57 -2.52 14.57
CA TYR A 162 4.17 -2.53 14.98
C TYR A 162 4.02 -2.61 16.51
N ASN A 163 4.82 -3.45 17.18
CA ASN A 163 4.76 -3.62 18.62
C ASN A 163 5.15 -2.34 19.37
N LEU A 164 6.18 -1.62 18.90
CA LEU A 164 6.61 -0.35 19.49
C LEU A 164 5.48 0.69 19.45
N VAL A 165 4.83 0.88 18.30
CA VAL A 165 3.71 1.84 18.19
C VAL A 165 2.53 1.45 19.08
N GLN A 166 2.23 0.16 19.19
CA GLN A 166 1.16 -0.31 20.09
C GLN A 166 1.50 -0.06 21.57
N GLN A 167 2.75 -0.25 21.97
CA GLN A 167 3.21 0.05 23.33
C GLN A 167 3.13 1.56 23.63
N GLU A 168 3.54 2.41 22.69
CA GLU A 168 3.42 3.87 22.85
C GLU A 168 1.96 4.33 22.97
N LYS A 169 1.05 3.78 22.16
CA LYS A 169 -0.39 4.07 22.27
C LYS A 169 -0.95 3.67 23.63
N LYS A 170 -0.56 2.50 24.16
CA LYS A 170 -0.94 2.07 25.50
C LYS A 170 -0.40 3.02 26.58
N ARG A 171 0.85 3.49 26.46
CA ARG A 171 1.43 4.44 27.41
C ARG A 171 0.76 5.82 27.42
N ARG A 172 0.20 6.27 26.29
CA ARG A 172 -0.52 7.55 26.17
C ARG A 172 -2.00 7.50 26.59
N SER A 173 -2.54 6.31 26.81
CA SER A 173 -3.93 6.09 27.23
C SER A 173 -4.08 5.76 28.71
N LEU A 174 -2.96 5.74 29.44
CA LEU A 174 -2.83 5.67 30.89
C LEU A 174 -2.50 7.07 31.42
#